data_AF-A0AAD6ZMQ5-F1
#
_entry.id   AF-A0AAD6ZMQ5-F1
#
_cell.length_a   1.000
_cell.length_b   1.000
_cell.length_c   1.000
_cell.angle_alpha   90.00
_cell.angle_beta   90.00
_cell.angle_gamma   90.00
#
_symmetry.space_group_name_H-M   'P 1'
#
loop_
_entity.id
_entity.type
_entity.pdbx_description
1 polymer ?
#
loop_
_entity_poly.entity_id
_entity_poly.type
_entity_poly.pdbx_seq_one_letter_code
_entity_poly.pdbx_strand_id
1 'polypeptide(L)'
;MLTTNLLLPHSGTTTEGLTPITNAKLGATQPHLRSGLWFSFGTLERNYKLVKEHGGDCYWDGRKGNSGRKKRISDEELEEAIQRIDEGELIDGEDIRHEMFPTVPARTVHNTLSRVSLEGHAQRKKPVLQPQHIQQHKNMF
;
A
#
# COMPACT_ATOMS: atom_id res chain seq x y z
N MET A 1 66.64 41.10 11.68
CA MET A 1 65.39 40.60 12.28
C MET A 1 64.68 41.78 12.92
N LEU A 2 63.79 42.45 12.19
CA LEU A 2 63.05 43.63 12.67
C LEU A 2 61.57 43.42 12.35
N THR A 3 60.73 43.35 13.39
CA THR A 3 59.27 43.49 13.27
C THR A 3 58.78 44.33 14.43
N THR A 4 58.61 45.62 14.16
CA THR A 4 58.05 46.62 15.07
C THR A 4 56.53 46.46 15.23
N ASN A 5 56.03 46.76 16.42
CA ASN A 5 54.60 46.86 16.71
C ASN A 5 53.94 48.08 16.03
N LEU A 6 52.59 48.04 16.02
CA LEU A 6 51.59 49.14 15.88
C LEU A 6 50.85 49.23 14.53
N LEU A 7 49.62 48.67 14.50
CA LEU A 7 48.41 49.49 14.28
C LEU A 7 47.13 48.79 14.78
N LEU A 8 46.41 49.48 15.67
CA LEU A 8 44.97 49.37 15.99
C LEU A 8 44.34 50.73 15.56
N PRO A 9 43.00 50.95 15.55
CA PRO A 9 41.88 50.09 15.96
C PRO A 9 40.72 50.00 14.93
N HIS A 10 39.60 49.44 15.41
CA HIS A 10 38.18 49.52 15.01
C HIS A 10 37.56 48.15 14.63
N SER A 11 36.39 47.76 15.14
CA SER A 11 35.56 48.33 16.22
C SER A 11 34.82 47.22 16.99
N GLY A 12 34.35 47.47 18.21
CA GLY A 12 33.83 46.43 19.10
C GLY A 12 32.33 46.18 19.01
N THR A 13 31.91 44.96 19.42
CA THR A 13 30.66 44.72 20.18
C THR A 13 30.82 43.47 21.05
N THR A 14 30.72 43.70 22.36
CA THR A 14 30.24 42.85 23.45
C THR A 14 30.05 41.34 23.24
N THR A 15 30.76 40.56 24.06
CA THR A 15 30.40 39.18 24.42
C THR A 15 29.17 39.17 25.34
N GLU A 16 28.04 38.62 24.88
CA GLU A 16 26.97 38.14 25.78
C GLU A 16 26.64 36.68 25.46
N GLY A 17 26.54 35.86 26.51
CA GLY A 17 26.44 34.41 26.38
C GLY A 17 25.02 33.97 26.01
N LEU A 18 24.92 33.15 24.96
CA LEU A 18 23.72 32.35 24.69
C LEU A 18 23.57 31.29 25.80
N THR A 19 22.71 31.58 26.78
CA THR A 19 22.36 30.61 27.81
C THR A 19 21.58 29.43 27.20
N PRO A 20 21.87 28.18 27.60
CA PRO A 20 21.08 27.04 27.14
C PRO A 20 19.65 27.16 27.69
N ILE A 21 18.66 27.13 26.80
CA ILE A 21 17.25 27.12 27.17
C ILE A 21 16.95 25.79 27.87
N THR A 22 16.89 25.82 29.20
CA THR A 22 16.51 24.65 30.00
C THR A 22 15.01 24.43 29.94
N ASN A 23 14.58 23.16 29.85
CA ASN A 23 13.20 22.75 29.55
C ASN A 23 12.17 23.03 30.68
N ALA A 24 12.45 23.94 31.61
CA ALA A 24 11.62 24.21 32.80
C ALA A 24 10.40 25.10 32.56
N LYS A 25 10.13 25.55 31.31
CA LYS A 25 9.12 26.59 31.04
C LYS A 25 8.18 26.34 29.85
N LEU A 26 7.89 25.07 29.54
CA LEU A 26 6.82 24.67 28.60
C LEU A 26 5.53 24.20 29.31
N GLY A 27 5.31 24.65 30.55
CA GLY A 27 4.08 24.44 31.32
C GLY A 27 2.99 25.51 31.12
N ALA A 28 3.07 26.31 30.05
CA ALA A 28 2.14 27.41 29.79
C ALA A 28 1.45 27.27 28.43
N THR A 29 0.15 26.99 28.49
CA THR A 29 -0.79 26.98 27.37
C THR A 29 -0.83 28.34 26.64
N GLN A 30 -0.24 28.41 25.45
CA GLN A 30 -0.44 29.54 24.52
C GLN A 30 -1.40 29.16 23.38
N PRO A 31 -2.71 29.48 23.49
CA PRO A 31 -3.68 29.12 22.46
C PRO A 31 -3.57 29.94 21.16
N HIS A 32 -2.76 31.02 21.15
CA HIS A 32 -2.64 31.96 20.04
C HIS A 32 -1.68 31.51 18.91
N LEU A 33 -0.92 30.42 19.10
CA LEU A 33 -0.11 29.78 18.04
C LEU A 33 -0.88 28.68 17.27
N ARG A 34 -2.22 28.62 17.40
CA ARG A 34 -3.10 27.66 16.70
C ARG A 34 -3.53 28.08 15.29
N SER A 35 -3.12 29.24 14.80
CA SER A 35 -3.70 29.92 13.62
C SER A 35 -3.10 29.52 12.26
N GLY A 36 -2.64 28.28 12.07
CA GLY A 36 -2.08 27.87 10.78
C GLY A 36 -1.90 26.37 10.53
N LEU A 37 -1.61 25.56 11.55
CA LEU A 37 -1.49 24.12 11.38
C LEU A 37 -2.83 23.40 11.59
N TRP A 38 -3.27 22.71 10.54
CA TRP A 38 -4.48 21.86 10.53
C TRP A 38 -4.28 20.52 11.26
N PHE A 39 -3.13 20.32 11.93
CA PHE A 39 -2.74 19.07 12.58
C PHE A 39 -2.61 19.25 14.09
N SER A 40 -2.93 18.21 14.85
CA SER A 40 -2.77 18.22 16.30
C SER A 40 -1.29 18.16 16.71
N PHE A 41 -0.94 18.76 17.85
CA PHE A 41 0.43 18.65 18.39
C PHE A 41 0.87 17.21 18.62
N GLY A 42 -0.04 16.30 19.01
CA GLY A 42 0.27 14.87 19.15
C GLY A 42 0.56 14.17 17.81
N THR A 43 0.01 14.68 16.70
CA THR A 43 0.36 14.23 15.34
C THR A 43 1.77 14.68 14.98
N LEU A 44 2.12 15.93 15.27
CA LEU A 44 3.45 16.48 15.00
C LEU A 44 4.54 15.77 15.79
N GLU A 45 4.32 15.54 17.09
CA GLU A 45 5.28 14.85 17.95
C GLU A 45 5.51 13.40 17.52
N ARG A 46 4.44 12.68 17.13
CA ARG A 46 4.55 11.32 16.58
C ARG A 46 5.32 11.31 15.26
N ASN A 47 5.02 12.23 14.34
CA ASN A 47 5.70 12.31 13.05
C ASN A 47 7.19 12.65 13.24
N TYR A 48 7.53 13.58 14.13
CA TYR A 48 8.92 13.93 14.45
C TYR A 48 9.70 12.74 15.03
N LYS A 49 9.08 11.95 15.92
CA LYS A 49 9.67 10.70 16.45
C LYS A 49 9.94 9.69 15.33
N LEU A 50 8.97 9.43 14.45
CA LEU A 50 9.13 8.54 13.30
C LEU A 50 10.27 8.99 12.38
N VAL A 51 10.31 10.26 11.98
CA VAL A 51 11.40 10.79 11.13
C VAL A 51 12.77 10.63 11.81
N LYS A 52 12.85 10.88 13.12
CA LYS A 52 14.11 10.73 13.88
C LYS A 52 14.54 9.26 14.01
N GLU A 53 13.62 8.33 14.19
CA GLU A 53 13.87 6.90 14.32
C GLU A 53 14.27 6.26 12.97
N HIS A 54 13.73 6.78 11.86
CA HIS A 54 13.97 6.30 10.49
C HIS A 54 15.01 7.15 9.73
N GLY A 55 16.05 7.61 10.42
CA GLY A 55 17.25 8.20 9.80
C GLY A 55 17.06 9.58 9.14
N GLY A 56 15.97 10.29 9.43
CA GLY A 56 15.62 11.56 8.81
C GLY A 56 14.72 11.45 7.58
N ASP A 57 14.30 10.24 7.18
CA ASP A 57 13.38 10.07 6.05
C ASP A 57 11.97 10.57 6.40
N CYS A 58 11.55 11.62 5.71
CA CYS A 58 10.22 12.22 5.82
C CYS A 58 9.16 11.52 4.96
N TYR A 59 9.56 10.61 4.07
CA TYR A 59 8.68 9.77 3.25
C TYR A 59 8.47 8.38 3.83
N TRP A 60 9.01 8.10 5.03
CA TRP A 60 8.77 6.87 5.75
C TRP A 60 7.28 6.73 6.13
N ASP A 61 6.50 6.10 5.26
CA ASP A 61 5.11 5.74 5.53
C ASP A 61 5.08 4.55 6.49
N GLY A 62 5.33 4.82 7.77
CA GLY A 62 5.36 3.86 8.88
C GLY A 62 4.03 3.13 9.15
N ARG A 63 3.10 3.14 8.18
CA ARG A 63 1.99 2.22 8.06
C ARG A 63 2.54 0.80 7.90
N LYS A 64 2.83 0.14 9.02
CA LYS A 64 2.70 -1.32 9.13
C LYS A 64 1.40 -1.70 8.43
N GLY A 65 1.50 -2.42 7.32
CA GLY A 65 0.45 -2.48 6.31
C GLY A 65 -0.93 -2.65 6.94
N ASN A 66 -1.75 -1.60 6.85
CA ASN A 66 -3.10 -1.60 7.43
C ASN A 66 -3.79 -2.87 6.93
N SER A 67 -4.17 -3.77 7.86
CA SER A 67 -4.81 -5.02 7.50
C SER A 67 -6.03 -4.71 6.65
N GLY A 68 -5.95 -5.02 5.36
CA GLY A 68 -6.96 -4.64 4.39
C GLY A 68 -8.33 -5.17 4.80
N ARG A 69 -9.40 -4.56 4.29
CA ARG A 69 -10.75 -5.11 4.45
C ARG A 69 -10.70 -6.59 4.04
N LYS A 70 -11.15 -7.49 4.93
CA LYS A 70 -11.22 -8.93 4.66
C LYS A 70 -11.88 -9.18 3.29
N LYS A 71 -11.30 -10.11 2.52
CA LYS A 71 -11.88 -10.57 1.25
C LYS A 71 -13.28 -11.13 1.51
N ARG A 72 -14.15 -11.08 0.49
CA ARG A 72 -15.52 -11.64 0.54
C ARG A 72 -15.61 -13.09 0.11
N ILE A 73 -14.57 -13.57 -0.56
CA ILE A 73 -14.33 -14.95 -0.96
C ILE A 73 -12.90 -15.22 -0.44
N SER A 74 -12.70 -16.31 0.29
CA SER A 74 -11.39 -16.75 0.75
C SER A 74 -10.56 -17.29 -0.42
N ASP A 75 -9.26 -17.49 -0.23
CA ASP A 75 -8.45 -18.09 -1.29
C ASP A 75 -8.72 -19.61 -1.41
N GLU A 76 -9.06 -20.28 -0.31
CA GLU A 76 -9.51 -21.69 -0.26
C GLU A 76 -10.85 -21.90 -1.00
N GLU A 77 -11.83 -21.01 -0.76
CA GLU A 77 -13.13 -21.00 -1.44
C GLU A 77 -12.98 -20.77 -2.96
N LEU A 78 -11.96 -20.02 -3.38
CA LEU A 78 -11.64 -19.78 -4.78
C LEU A 78 -10.97 -21.00 -5.42
N GLU A 79 -10.10 -21.71 -4.71
CA GLU A 79 -9.49 -22.97 -5.18
C GLU A 79 -10.55 -24.06 -5.39
N GLU A 80 -11.51 -24.22 -4.47
CA GLU A 80 -12.65 -25.14 -4.66
C GLU A 80 -13.48 -24.77 -5.90
N ALA A 81 -13.76 -23.48 -6.11
CA ALA A 81 -14.51 -23.02 -7.28
C ALA A 81 -13.78 -23.29 -8.60
N ILE A 82 -12.44 -23.21 -8.63
CA ILE A 82 -11.62 -23.58 -9.79
C ILE A 82 -11.71 -25.08 -10.05
N GLN A 83 -11.55 -25.91 -9.01
CA GLN A 83 -11.61 -27.37 -9.14
C GLN A 83 -12.94 -27.84 -9.75
N ARG A 84 -14.08 -27.28 -9.31
CA ARG A 84 -15.40 -27.62 -9.87
C ARG A 84 -15.58 -27.20 -11.34
N ILE A 85 -14.89 -26.16 -11.81
CA ILE A 85 -14.84 -25.81 -13.25
C ILE A 85 -14.02 -26.85 -14.03
N ASP A 86 -12.86 -27.25 -13.52
CA ASP A 86 -11.97 -28.21 -14.19
C ASP A 86 -12.62 -29.60 -14.27
N GLU A 87 -13.31 -30.02 -13.21
CA GLU A 87 -14.17 -31.22 -13.18
C GLU A 87 -15.37 -31.07 -14.14
N GLY A 88 -15.79 -29.83 -14.41
CA GLY A 88 -16.86 -29.48 -15.35
C GLY A 88 -18.26 -29.59 -14.75
N GLU A 89 -18.37 -29.46 -13.43
CA GLU A 89 -19.65 -29.32 -12.73
C GLU A 89 -20.22 -27.91 -12.92
N LEU A 90 -19.35 -26.89 -12.90
CA LEU A 90 -19.69 -25.48 -13.10
C LEU A 90 -19.15 -24.98 -14.45
N ILE A 91 -19.98 -24.28 -15.22
CA ILE A 91 -19.64 -23.86 -16.59
C ILE A 91 -19.10 -22.43 -16.61
N ASP A 92 -19.70 -21.53 -15.84
CA ASP A 92 -19.37 -20.10 -15.81
C ASP A 92 -19.38 -19.50 -14.38
N GLY A 93 -18.80 -18.30 -14.23
CA GLY A 93 -18.78 -17.53 -13.00
C GLY A 93 -20.16 -17.15 -12.44
N GLU A 94 -21.19 -17.16 -13.28
CA GLU A 94 -22.58 -16.95 -12.85
C GLU A 94 -23.15 -18.20 -12.14
N ASP A 95 -22.78 -19.41 -12.57
CA ASP A 95 -23.13 -20.67 -11.88
C ASP A 95 -22.45 -20.72 -10.50
N ILE A 96 -21.15 -20.39 -10.46
CA ILE A 96 -20.36 -20.25 -9.21
C ILE A 96 -21.01 -19.26 -8.25
N ARG A 97 -21.53 -18.12 -8.75
CA ARG A 97 -22.27 -17.16 -7.92
C ARG A 97 -23.54 -17.79 -7.36
N HIS A 98 -24.31 -18.52 -8.15
CA HIS A 98 -25.59 -19.08 -7.72
C HIS A 98 -25.44 -20.25 -6.73
N GLU A 99 -24.45 -21.13 -6.95
CA GLU A 99 -24.28 -22.34 -6.15
C GLU A 99 -23.40 -22.12 -4.92
N MET A 100 -22.21 -21.52 -5.09
CA MET A 100 -21.24 -21.36 -4.00
C MET A 100 -21.39 -20.03 -3.26
N PHE A 101 -21.68 -18.93 -3.97
CA PHE A 101 -21.62 -17.58 -3.38
C PHE A 101 -22.91 -16.73 -3.56
N PRO A 102 -24.12 -17.24 -3.23
CA PRO A 102 -25.39 -16.57 -3.53
C PRO A 102 -25.56 -15.20 -2.84
N THR A 103 -24.81 -14.94 -1.76
CA THR A 103 -24.80 -13.66 -1.03
C THR A 103 -23.79 -12.65 -1.60
N VAL A 104 -22.87 -13.09 -2.47
CA VAL A 104 -21.80 -12.25 -3.03
C VAL A 104 -22.27 -11.61 -4.34
N PRO A 105 -22.15 -10.28 -4.51
CA PRO A 105 -22.54 -9.62 -5.75
C PRO A 105 -21.71 -10.12 -6.94
N ALA A 106 -22.36 -10.38 -8.07
CA ALA A 106 -21.74 -10.90 -9.31
C ALA A 106 -20.41 -10.24 -9.68
N ARG A 107 -20.37 -8.89 -9.65
CA ARG A 107 -19.16 -8.11 -9.94
C ARG A 107 -17.97 -8.44 -9.03
N THR A 108 -18.23 -8.89 -7.79
CA THR A 108 -17.17 -9.36 -6.88
C THR A 108 -16.63 -10.70 -7.36
N VAL A 109 -17.51 -11.64 -7.72
CA VAL A 109 -17.16 -12.98 -8.23
C VAL A 109 -16.36 -12.86 -9.53
N HIS A 110 -16.80 -12.06 -10.50
CA HIS A 110 -16.02 -11.81 -11.73
C HIS A 110 -14.67 -11.13 -11.44
N ASN A 111 -14.60 -10.18 -10.50
CA ASN A 111 -13.35 -9.53 -10.10
C ASN A 111 -12.37 -10.46 -9.35
N THR A 112 -12.84 -11.59 -8.80
CA THR A 112 -11.98 -12.63 -8.21
C THR A 112 -11.57 -13.67 -9.26
N LEU A 113 -12.50 -14.13 -10.11
CA LEU A 113 -12.21 -15.11 -11.16
C LEU A 113 -11.27 -14.55 -12.25
N SER A 114 -11.40 -13.27 -12.62
CA SER A 114 -10.45 -12.61 -13.54
C SER A 114 -9.00 -12.60 -13.04
N ARG A 115 -8.76 -12.64 -11.71
CA ARG A 115 -7.40 -12.71 -11.15
C ARG A 115 -6.72 -14.05 -11.39
N VAL A 116 -7.50 -15.10 -11.58
CA VAL A 116 -7.05 -16.46 -11.92
C VAL A 116 -7.25 -16.76 -13.41
N SER A 117 -7.37 -15.72 -14.25
CA SER A 117 -7.57 -15.80 -15.71
C SER A 117 -8.87 -16.50 -16.15
N LEU A 118 -9.85 -16.59 -15.26
CA LEU A 118 -11.20 -17.12 -15.53
C LEU A 118 -12.16 -15.93 -15.78
N GLU A 119 -12.07 -15.32 -16.96
CA GLU A 119 -12.77 -14.05 -17.26
C GLU A 119 -14.29 -14.18 -17.55
N GLY A 120 -14.99 -15.14 -16.93
CA GLY A 120 -16.41 -15.39 -17.21
C GLY A 120 -16.66 -15.93 -18.62
N HIS A 121 -15.70 -16.69 -19.14
CA HIS A 121 -15.84 -17.43 -20.38
C HIS A 121 -16.19 -18.89 -20.06
N ALA A 122 -17.37 -19.31 -20.50
CA ALA A 122 -17.85 -20.68 -20.34
C ALA A 122 -16.82 -21.72 -20.82
N GLN A 123 -16.25 -22.49 -19.89
CA GLN A 123 -15.26 -23.51 -20.20
C GLN A 123 -15.94 -24.73 -20.84
N ARG A 124 -15.89 -24.80 -22.17
CA ARG A 124 -16.45 -25.93 -22.93
C ARG A 124 -15.38 -26.98 -23.17
N LYS A 125 -15.58 -28.19 -22.62
CA LYS A 125 -14.74 -29.36 -22.92
C LYS A 125 -14.71 -29.58 -24.44
N LYS A 126 -13.51 -29.54 -25.02
CA LYS A 126 -13.31 -29.81 -26.45
C LYS A 126 -13.70 -31.26 -26.75
N PRO A 127 -14.38 -31.54 -27.88
CA PRO A 127 -14.70 -32.92 -28.25
C PRO A 127 -13.41 -33.73 -28.43
N VAL A 128 -13.43 -34.99 -27.97
CA VAL A 128 -12.28 -35.89 -28.14
C VAL A 128 -12.11 -36.22 -29.61
N LEU A 129 -11.09 -35.65 -30.24
CA LEU A 129 -10.76 -35.90 -31.64
C LEU A 129 -10.07 -37.25 -31.78
N GLN A 130 -10.61 -38.13 -32.63
CA GLN A 130 -9.88 -39.32 -33.05
C GLN A 130 -8.71 -38.94 -33.96
N PRO A 131 -7.62 -39.75 -34.02
CA PRO A 131 -6.45 -39.46 -34.87
C PRO A 131 -6.79 -39.22 -36.35
N GLN A 132 -7.86 -39.85 -36.85
CA GLN A 132 -8.35 -39.69 -38.22
C GLN A 132 -8.80 -38.25 -38.53
N HIS A 133 -9.46 -37.57 -37.59
CA HIS A 133 -9.92 -36.18 -37.75
C HIS A 133 -8.75 -35.20 -37.84
N ILE A 134 -7.63 -35.51 -37.17
CA ILE A 134 -6.40 -34.70 -37.19
C ILE A 134 -5.67 -34.88 -38.53
N GLN A 135 -5.67 -36.09 -39.09
CA GLN A 135 -5.03 -36.36 -40.39
C GLN A 135 -5.78 -35.70 -41.56
N GLN A 136 -7.11 -35.69 -41.54
CA GLN A 136 -7.92 -35.00 -42.56
C GLN A 136 -7.57 -33.51 -42.66
N HIS A 137 -7.38 -32.83 -41.54
CA HIS A 137 -7.02 -31.41 -41.50
C HIS A 137 -5.58 -31.12 -41.99
N LYS A 138 -4.68 -32.10 -41.98
CA LYS A 138 -3.31 -31.98 -42.54
C LYS A 138 -3.23 -32.18 -44.05
N ASN A 139 -4.28 -32.72 -44.68
CA ASN A 139 -4.31 -32.98 -46.13
C ASN A 139 -5.12 -31.91 -46.90
N MET A 140 -5.69 -30.92 -46.21
CA MET A 140 -6.46 -29.81 -46.81
C MET A 140 -5.69 -28.48 -46.87
N PHE A 141 -4.46 -28.43 -46.34
CA PHE A 141 -3.57 -27.27 -46.29
C PHE A 141 -2.14 -27.69 -46.66
#